data_AF-A0A1S1Y9G4-F1
#
_entry.id   AF-A0A1S1Y9G4-F1
#
_cell.length_a   1.000
_cell.length_b   1.000
_cell.length_c   1.000
_cell.angle_alpha   90.00
_cell.angle_beta   90.00
_cell.angle_gamma   90.00
#
_symmetry.space_group_name_H-M   'P 1'
#
loop_
_entity.id
_entity.type
_entity.pdbx_description
1 polymer ?
#
loop_
_entity_poly.entity_id
_entity_poly.type
_entity_poly.pdbx_seq_one_letter_code
_entity_poly.pdbx_strand_id
1 'polypeptide(L)' 'MATLTLKNIPDDLYEQLKTAAKLHHRSINSEVIYCVERVIDPHRLSVDQHLAQARQLREKTTHYLLTDQDIDQAKSAGRP' A
#
# COMPACT_ATOMS: atom_id res chain seq x y z
N MET A 1 -9.44 25.55 -4.58
CA MET A 1 -9.34 24.09 -4.78
C MET A 1 -9.40 23.84 -6.27
N ALA A 2 -8.49 23.02 -6.81
CA ALA A 2 -8.57 22.62 -8.21
C ALA A 2 -9.60 21.48 -8.33
N THR A 3 -10.46 21.56 -9.35
CA THR A 3 -11.43 20.51 -9.66
C THR A 3 -11.09 19.95 -11.03
N LEU A 4 -10.95 18.64 -11.11
CA LEU A 4 -10.74 17.91 -12.37
C LEU A 4 -12.00 17.10 -12.68
N THR A 5 -12.53 17.27 -13.88
CA THR A 5 -13.65 16.45 -14.38
C THR A 5 -13.14 15.52 -15.46
N LEU A 6 -13.21 14.21 -15.20
CA LEU A 6 -12.93 13.18 -16.19
C LEU A 6 -14.23 12.85 -16.93
N LYS A 7 -14.25 13.05 -18.26
CA LYS A 7 -15.39 12.73 -19.12
C LYS A 7 -15.04 11.54 -20.01
N ASN A 8 -16.06 10.81 -20.46
CA ASN A 8 -15.93 9.68 -21.38
C ASN A 8 -15.02 8.56 -20.83
N ILE A 9 -15.11 8.25 -19.54
CA ILE A 9 -14.44 7.09 -18.96
C ILE A 9 -15.13 5.83 -19.52
N PRO A 10 -14.40 4.89 -20.15
CA PRO A 10 -14.97 3.62 -20.58
C PRO A 10 -15.57 2.86 -19.39
N ASP A 11 -16.72 2.23 -19.58
CA ASP A 11 -17.44 1.54 -18.49
C ASP A 11 -16.56 0.49 -17.78
N ASP A 12 -15.77 -0.26 -18.56
CA ASP A 12 -14.82 -1.25 -18.03
C ASP A 12 -13.79 -0.61 -17.09
N LEU A 13 -13.29 0.58 -17.43
CA LEU A 13 -12.32 1.31 -16.62
C LEU A 13 -12.97 1.85 -15.34
N TYR A 14 -14.22 2.31 -15.43
CA TYR A 14 -14.96 2.77 -14.27
C TYR A 14 -15.21 1.64 -13.26
N GLU A 15 -15.57 0.44 -13.72
CA GLU A 15 -15.77 -0.72 -12.85
C GLU A 15 -14.46 -1.21 -12.22
N GLN A 16 -13.34 -1.16 -12.94
CA GLN A 16 -12.01 -1.42 -12.38
C GLN A 16 -11.66 -0.42 -11.26
N LEU A 17 -11.90 0.88 -11.48
CA LEU A 17 -11.68 1.93 -10.47
C LEU A 17 -12.55 1.71 -9.24
N LYS A 18 -13.83 1.35 -9.42
CA LYS A 18 -14.75 1.08 -8.32
C LYS A 18 -14.32 -0.13 -7.49
N THR A 19 -13.81 -1.16 -8.15
CA THR A 19 -13.26 -2.36 -7.50
C THR A 19 -12.01 -2.01 -6.68
N ALA A 20 -11.07 -1.28 -7.28
CA ALA A 20 -9.86 -0.82 -6.60
C ALA A 20 -10.18 0.06 -5.38
N ALA A 21 -11.09 1.04 -5.55
CA ALA A 21 -11.53 1.90 -4.46
C ALA A 21 -12.12 1.11 -3.28
N LYS A 22 -12.94 0.08 -3.57
CA LYS A 22 -13.51 -0.80 -2.54
C LYS A 22 -12.44 -1.61 -1.83
N LEU A 23 -11.46 -2.16 -2.56
CA LEU A 23 -10.34 -2.92 -1.99
C LEU A 23 -9.45 -2.04 -1.10
N HIS A 24 -9.23 -0.78 -1.48
CA HIS A 24 -8.43 0.16 -0.71
C HIS A 24 -9.22 0.89 0.40
N HIS A 25 -10.51 0.57 0.57
CA HIS A 25 -11.43 1.25 1.49
C HIS A 25 -11.47 2.78 1.29
N ARG A 26 -11.45 3.23 0.03
CA ARG A 26 -11.43 4.64 -0.39
C ARG A 26 -12.65 4.98 -1.22
N SER A 27 -12.98 6.27 -1.27
CA SER A 27 -13.94 6.79 -2.26
C SER A 27 -13.31 6.75 -3.66
N ILE A 28 -14.14 6.71 -4.71
CA ILE A 28 -13.65 6.76 -6.11
C ILE A 28 -12.82 8.04 -6.34
N ASN A 29 -13.25 9.18 -5.80
CA ASN A 29 -12.50 10.43 -5.91
C ASN A 29 -11.11 10.32 -5.28
N SER A 30 -11.01 9.77 -4.07
CA SER A 30 -9.74 9.56 -3.38
C SER A 30 -8.85 8.54 -4.09
N GLU A 31 -9.44 7.53 -4.72
CA GLU A 31 -8.71 6.54 -5.52
C GLU A 31 -8.12 7.18 -6.78
N VAL A 32 -8.91 8.00 -7.49
CA VAL A 32 -8.43 8.72 -8.68
C VAL A 32 -7.29 9.68 -8.31
N ILE A 33 -7.42 10.42 -7.21
CA ILE A 33 -6.35 11.29 -6.71
C ILE A 33 -5.09 10.45 -6.42
N TYR A 34 -5.24 9.34 -5.72
CA TYR A 34 -4.11 8.44 -5.41
C TYR A 34 -3.44 7.87 -6.68
N CYS A 35 -4.22 7.47 -7.68
CA CYS A 35 -3.67 6.99 -8.96
C CYS A 35 -2.89 8.09 -9.68
N VAL A 36 -3.41 9.33 -9.69
CA VAL A 36 -2.74 10.48 -10.31
C VAL A 36 -1.47 10.84 -9.54
N GLU A 37 -1.53 10.90 -8.21
CA GLU A 37 -0.36 11.11 -7.36
C GLU A 37 0.70 10.05 -7.63
N ARG A 38 0.34 8.77 -7.63
CA ARG A 38 1.29 7.67 -7.88
C ARG A 38 1.99 7.75 -9.25
N VAL A 39 1.34 8.31 -10.27
CA VAL A 39 1.89 8.42 -11.63
C VAL A 39 2.71 9.69 -11.82
N ILE A 40 2.25 10.82 -11.25
CA ILE A 40 2.92 12.12 -11.36
C ILE A 40 4.11 12.20 -10.41
N ASP A 41 3.98 11.59 -9.23
CA ASP A 41 5.00 11.69 -8.22
C ASP A 41 6.26 10.93 -8.67
N PRO A 42 7.43 11.61 -8.81
CA PRO A 42 8.68 10.94 -9.12
C PRO A 42 9.15 9.98 -8.00
N HIS A 43 8.37 9.86 -6.92
CA HIS A 43 8.59 8.98 -5.77
C HIS A 43 8.45 7.49 -6.16
N ARG A 44 9.34 7.02 -7.04
CA ARG A 44 10.20 5.94 -6.61
C ARG A 44 10.83 6.44 -5.33
N LEU A 45 10.41 5.92 -4.17
CA LEU A 45 11.12 6.08 -2.91
C LEU A 45 12.60 6.16 -3.25
N SER A 46 13.25 7.29 -2.96
CA SER A 46 14.67 7.37 -3.27
C SER A 46 15.33 6.17 -2.61
N VAL A 47 16.30 5.53 -3.28
CA VAL A 47 16.93 4.33 -2.73
C VAL A 47 17.35 4.57 -1.28
N ASP A 48 17.80 5.79 -0.98
CA ASP A 48 18.14 6.25 0.36
C ASP A 48 16.96 6.31 1.33
N GLN A 49 15.80 6.83 0.92
CA GLN A 49 14.58 6.83 1.74
C GLN A 49 14.08 5.41 2.02
N HIS A 50 14.12 4.54 1.02
CA HIS A 50 13.75 3.14 1.19
C HIS A 50 14.70 2.41 2.13
N LEU A 51 16.02 2.64 1.98
CA LEU A 51 17.03 2.11 2.89
C LEU A 51 16.88 2.66 4.31
N ALA A 52 16.55 3.95 4.47
CA ALA A 52 16.30 4.56 5.77
C ALA A 52 15.08 3.93 6.47
N GLN A 53 13.97 3.75 5.74
CA GLN A 53 12.79 3.05 6.27
C GLN A 53 13.11 1.60 6.65
N ALA A 54 13.87 0.88 5.81
CA ALA A 54 14.29 -0.49 6.10
C ALA A 54 15.19 -0.57 7.35
N ARG A 55 16.09 0.41 7.56
CA ARG A 55 16.92 0.51 8.77
C ARG A 55 16.06 0.78 10.01
N GLN A 56 15.16 1.75 9.96
CA GLN A 56 14.23 2.05 11.06
C GLN A 56 13.37 0.84 11.42
N LEU A 57 12.91 0.07 10.43
CA LEU A 57 12.16 -1.14 10.67
C LEU A 57 13.02 -2.22 11.35
N ARG A 58 14.26 -2.42 10.89
CA ARG A 58 15.21 -3.35 11.51
C ARG A 58 15.54 -2.96 12.94
N GLU A 59 15.72 -1.68 13.25
CA GLU A 59 15.97 -1.21 14.63
C GLU A 59 14.87 -1.64 15.60
N LYS A 60 13.60 -1.56 15.16
CA LYS A 60 12.45 -1.98 15.97
C LYS A 60 12.46 -3.47 16.31
N THR A 61 13.09 -4.30 15.47
CA THR A 61 13.15 -5.75 15.62
C THR A 61 14.54 -6.27 15.99
N THR A 62 15.52 -5.38 16.19
CA THR A 62 16.93 -5.75 16.40
C THR A 62 17.14 -6.61 17.65
N HIS A 63 16.27 -6.44 18.66
CA HIS A 63 16.32 -7.21 19.90
C HIS A 63 15.48 -8.49 19.87
N TYR A 64 14.72 -8.73 18.80
CA TYR A 64 13.84 -9.87 18.65
C TYR A 64 14.37 -10.79 17.54
N LEU A 65 15.15 -11.79 17.93
CA LEU A 65 15.51 -12.90 17.06
C LEU A 65 14.27 -13.77 16.88
N LEU A 66 13.59 -13.63 15.73
CA LEU A 66 12.61 -14.63 15.31
C LEU A 66 13.36 -15.89 14.88
N THR A 67 13.22 -16.95 15.67
CA THR A 67 13.68 -18.28 15.28
C THR A 67 12.58 -19.01 14.51
N ASP A 68 12.96 -20.04 13.75
CA ASP A 68 11.99 -20.92 13.09
C ASP A 68 11.02 -21.55 14.09
N GLN A 69 11.50 -21.85 15.32
CA GLN A 69 10.68 -22.38 16.41
C GLN A 69 9.61 -21.38 16.88
N ASP A 70 9.96 -20.09 16.99
CA ASP A 70 9.01 -19.04 17.38
C ASP A 70 7.90 -18.89 16.33
N ILE A 71 8.26 -18.98 15.05
CA ILE A 71 7.32 -18.92 13.92
C ILE A 71 6.39 -20.13 13.94
N ASP A 72 6.92 -21.34 14.17
CA ASP A 72 6.13 -22.56 14.20
C ASP A 72 5.21 -22.63 15.43
N GLN A 73 5.66 -22.16 16.60
CA GLN A 73 4.80 -21.98 17.77
C GLN A 73 3.68 -20.98 17.50
N ALA A 74 3.97 -19.82 16.90
CA ALA A 74 2.95 -18.83 16.56
C ALA A 74 1.93 -19.37 15.55
N LYS A 75 2.37 -20.14 14.55
CA LYS A 75 1.49 -20.79 13.56
C LYS A 75 0.58 -21.85 14.18
N SER A 76 1.10 -22.63 15.12
CA SER A 76 0.37 -23.73 15.78
C SER A 76 -0.55 -23.25 16.89
N ALA A 77 -0.21 -22.16 17.59
CA ALA A 77 -1.06 -21.56 18.64
C ALA A 77 -2.44 -21.09 18.11
N GLY A 78 -2.55 -20.79 16.82
CA GLY A 78 -3.80 -20.38 16.17
C GLY A 78 -4.53 -21.47 15.38
N ARG A 79 -3.99 -22.70 15.34
CA ARG A 79 -4.63 -23.84 14.67
C ARG A 79 -5.27 -24.76 15.72
N PRO A 80 -6.60 -24.71 15.91
CA PRO A 80 -7.30 -25.81 16.57
C PRO A 80 -7.16 -27.12 15.78
#